data_AF-A0A7J8BHK3-F1
#
_entry.id   AF-A0A7J8BHK3-F1
#
_cell.length_a   1.000
_cell.length_b   1.000
_cell.length_c   1.000
_cell.angle_alpha   90.00
_cell.angle_beta   90.00
_cell.angle_gamma   90.00
#
_symmetry.space_group_name_H-M   'P 1'
#
loop_
_entity.id
_entity.type
_entity.pdbx_description
1 polymer ?
#
loop_
_entity_poly.entity_id
_entity_poly.type
_entity_poly.pdbx_seq_one_letter_code
_entity_poly.pdbx_strand_id
1 'polypeptide(L)'
;MLKKSRVKFKSQEIIPFPNTKMMRNLLCVHASVSGNELCLMTSHLESTRAHAKERMNQLKIILKKMQEAPESASVIFAGDTNLRDEEVTKCGGLSNNILDVWEYLGKPKHCQYTWDTQMNSNLGIPAIRKHRFDRIFIRAAAEGGHVVPQSLDLLGLEKLECGRFPSDHWGLLCRLDVIL
;
A
#
# COMPACT_ATOMS: atom_id res chain seq x y z
N MET A 1 9.66 5.34 7.49
CA MET A 1 10.23 5.96 8.72
C MET A 1 9.12 6.70 9.45
N LEU A 2 9.04 6.60 10.78
CA LEU A 2 8.04 7.32 11.58
C LEU A 2 8.54 8.73 11.94
N LYS A 3 7.66 9.74 11.92
CA LYS A 3 8.01 11.10 12.34
C LYS A 3 8.05 11.17 13.87
N LYS A 4 9.27 11.14 14.45
CA LYS A 4 9.52 11.07 15.91
C LYS A 4 8.72 12.06 16.77
N SER A 5 8.47 13.27 16.26
CA SER A 5 7.74 14.31 17.00
C SER A 5 6.22 14.14 17.04
N ARG A 6 5.66 13.22 16.24
CA ARG A 6 4.20 13.03 16.10
C ARG A 6 3.75 11.59 16.33
N VAL A 7 4.63 10.63 16.06
CA VAL A 7 4.29 9.21 16.09
C VAL A 7 5.04 8.55 17.25
N LYS A 8 4.28 7.94 18.16
CA LYS A 8 4.83 7.12 19.24
C LYS A 8 4.92 5.67 18.76
N PHE A 9 6.13 5.20 18.51
CA PHE A 9 6.40 3.78 18.22
C PHE A 9 6.08 2.93 19.45
N LYS A 10 5.50 1.73 19.24
CA LYS A 10 5.24 0.75 20.30
C LYS A 10 5.98 -0.56 20.07
N SER A 11 5.78 -1.18 18.91
CA SER A 11 6.40 -2.45 18.56
C SER A 11 6.44 -2.65 17.05
N GLN A 12 7.19 -3.66 16.61
CA GLN A 12 7.24 -4.09 15.22
C GLN A 12 7.18 -5.62 15.13
N GLU A 13 6.65 -6.12 14.04
CA GLU A 13 6.55 -7.53 13.71
C GLU A 13 6.90 -7.72 12.23
N ILE A 14 7.61 -8.80 11.91
CA ILE A 14 7.88 -9.20 10.52
C ILE A 14 7.27 -10.58 10.31
N ILE A 15 6.34 -10.68 9.37
CA ILE A 15 5.67 -11.92 9.01
C ILE A 15 6.30 -12.45 7.73
N PRO A 16 6.89 -13.65 7.73
CA PRO A 16 7.51 -14.22 6.54
C PRO A 16 6.47 -14.64 5.51
N PHE A 17 6.82 -14.54 4.23
CA PHE A 17 6.11 -15.23 3.16
C PHE A 17 6.89 -16.51 2.80
N PRO A 18 6.46 -17.69 3.26
CA PRO A 18 7.29 -18.89 3.23
C PRO A 18 7.62 -19.38 1.81
N ASN A 19 6.81 -19.01 0.82
CA ASN A 19 6.95 -19.44 -0.57
C ASN A 19 7.56 -18.37 -1.48
N THR A 20 7.97 -17.22 -0.93
CA THR A 20 8.61 -16.16 -1.72
C THR A 20 9.91 -16.65 -2.35
N LYS A 21 10.17 -16.23 -3.60
CA LYS A 21 11.47 -16.42 -4.28
C LYS A 21 12.26 -15.12 -4.37
N MET A 22 11.76 -14.06 -3.75
CA MET A 22 12.31 -12.70 -3.87
C MET A 22 12.51 -12.05 -2.49
N MET A 23 12.63 -12.86 -1.43
CA MET A 23 12.85 -12.44 -0.04
C MET A 23 11.77 -11.48 0.50
N ARG A 24 10.51 -11.71 0.12
CA ARG A 24 9.38 -10.87 0.51
C ARG A 24 8.87 -11.21 1.92
N ASN A 25 8.35 -10.21 2.60
CA ASN A 25 7.72 -10.32 3.92
C ASN A 25 6.65 -9.23 4.08
N LEU A 26 5.87 -9.33 5.15
CA LEU A 26 5.00 -8.26 5.63
C LEU A 26 5.63 -7.64 6.88
N LEU A 27 5.92 -6.35 6.85
CA LEU A 27 6.35 -5.57 8.01
C LEU A 27 5.15 -4.87 8.62
N CYS A 28 4.93 -5.08 9.91
CA CYS A 28 3.93 -4.40 10.72
C CYS A 28 4.63 -3.53 11.78
N VAL A 29 4.13 -2.32 11.96
CA VAL A 29 4.58 -1.38 12.99
C VAL A 29 3.36 -0.90 13.75
N HIS A 30 3.35 -1.17 15.06
CA HIS A 30 2.33 -0.67 15.96
C HIS A 30 2.79 0.68 16.52
N ALA A 31 1.93 1.68 16.39
CA ALA A 31 2.22 3.04 16.80
C ALA A 31 0.95 3.75 17.25
N SER A 32 1.11 4.90 17.90
CA SER A 32 0.00 5.83 18.12
C SER A 32 0.30 7.23 17.60
N VAL A 33 -0.76 7.89 17.15
CA VAL A 33 -0.74 9.27 16.64
C VAL A 33 -1.90 10.03 17.26
N SER A 34 -1.60 11.10 18.00
CA SER A 34 -2.62 11.91 18.69
C SER A 34 -3.62 11.09 19.52
N GLY A 35 -3.13 10.06 20.22
CA GLY A 35 -3.96 9.17 21.05
C GLY A 35 -4.66 8.02 20.30
N ASN A 36 -4.59 7.97 18.97
CA ASN A 36 -5.22 6.92 18.16
C ASN A 36 -4.24 5.78 17.86
N GLU A 37 -4.70 4.55 18.01
CA GLU A 37 -3.92 3.34 17.80
C GLU A 37 -3.89 2.95 16.32
N LEU A 38 -2.68 2.75 15.79
CA LEU A 38 -2.44 2.42 14.39
C LEU A 38 -1.59 1.16 14.27
N CYS A 39 -1.99 0.27 13.36
CA CYS A 39 -1.13 -0.76 12.80
C CYS A 39 -0.75 -0.37 11.37
N LEU A 40 0.50 0.04 11.19
CA LEU A 40 1.06 0.44 9.90
C LEU A 40 1.73 -0.77 9.26
N MET A 41 1.25 -1.17 8.09
CA MET A 41 1.73 -2.34 7.38
C MET A 41 2.33 -1.95 6.03
N THR A 42 3.41 -2.62 5.63
CA THR A 42 3.98 -2.49 4.29
C THR A 42 4.51 -3.83 3.81
N SER A 43 4.46 -4.03 2.50
CA SER A 43 5.10 -5.14 1.83
C SER A 43 5.44 -4.77 0.39
N HIS A 44 6.37 -5.51 -0.19
CA HIS A 44 6.61 -5.55 -1.62
C HIS A 44 6.23 -6.96 -2.07
N LEU A 45 5.03 -7.15 -2.65
CA LEU A 45 4.54 -8.48 -3.03
C LEU A 45 5.22 -9.01 -4.30
N GLU A 46 5.26 -10.34 -4.43
CA GLU A 46 5.97 -11.08 -5.47
C GLU A 46 5.78 -10.43 -6.86
N SER A 47 6.90 -10.00 -7.44
CA SER A 47 6.88 -9.19 -8.66
C SER A 47 6.67 -10.04 -9.90
N THR A 48 6.43 -9.38 -11.04
CA THR A 48 6.23 -9.97 -12.37
C THR A 48 4.93 -10.77 -12.53
N ARG A 49 4.52 -10.96 -13.78
CA ARG A 49 3.28 -11.70 -14.10
C ARG A 49 3.35 -13.18 -13.74
N ALA A 50 4.52 -13.81 -13.90
CA ALA A 50 4.71 -15.25 -13.72
C ALA A 50 4.44 -15.72 -12.27
N HIS A 51 4.57 -14.80 -11.30
CA HIS A 51 4.41 -15.11 -9.88
C HIS A 51 3.02 -14.74 -9.31
N ALA A 52 2.01 -14.61 -10.18
CA ALA A 52 0.64 -14.27 -9.79
C ALA A 52 0.08 -15.13 -8.66
N LYS A 53 0.31 -16.45 -8.69
CA LYS A 53 -0.16 -17.37 -7.66
C LYS A 53 0.40 -17.01 -6.27
N GLU A 54 1.70 -16.74 -6.19
CA GLU A 54 2.33 -16.40 -4.92
C GLU A 54 1.94 -15.00 -4.44
N ARG A 55 1.91 -14.02 -5.34
CA ARG A 55 1.41 -12.67 -5.01
C ARG A 55 -0.02 -12.70 -4.44
N MET A 56 -0.91 -13.51 -5.00
CA MET A 56 -2.28 -13.69 -4.47
C MET A 56 -2.29 -14.37 -3.08
N ASN A 57 -1.40 -15.33 -2.83
CA ASN A 57 -1.25 -15.91 -1.49
C ASN A 57 -0.79 -14.86 -0.47
N GLN A 58 0.20 -14.04 -0.84
CA GLN A 58 0.71 -12.97 0.01
C GLN A 58 -0.35 -11.90 0.29
N LEU A 59 -1.17 -11.54 -0.72
CA LEU A 59 -2.33 -10.68 -0.52
C LEU A 59 -3.30 -11.25 0.51
N LYS A 60 -3.61 -12.55 0.45
CA LYS A 60 -4.48 -13.21 1.45
C LYS A 60 -3.90 -13.14 2.86
N ILE A 61 -2.58 -13.31 3.01
CA ILE A 61 -1.89 -13.17 4.30
C ILE A 61 -2.03 -11.74 4.83
N ILE A 62 -1.82 -10.73 3.99
CA ILE A 62 -1.98 -9.32 4.36
C ILE A 62 -3.42 -9.04 4.80
N LEU A 63 -4.41 -9.39 3.99
CA LEU A 63 -5.82 -9.14 4.29
C LEU A 63 -6.24 -9.82 5.59
N LYS A 64 -5.79 -11.06 5.81
CA LYS A 64 -6.01 -11.77 7.08
C LYS A 64 -5.38 -11.04 8.26
N LYS A 65 -4.11 -10.62 8.15
CA LYS A 65 -3.43 -9.88 9.22
C LYS A 65 -4.08 -8.54 9.52
N MET A 66 -4.62 -7.85 8.51
CA MET A 66 -5.42 -6.64 8.71
C MET A 66 -6.68 -6.92 9.52
N GLN A 67 -7.36 -8.05 9.30
CA GLN A 67 -8.54 -8.43 10.09
C GLN A 67 -8.21 -8.80 11.54
N GLU A 68 -7.08 -9.48 11.77
CA GLU A 68 -6.66 -9.94 13.10
C GLU A 68 -6.22 -8.80 14.05
N ALA A 69 -6.00 -7.59 13.52
CA ALA A 69 -5.66 -6.45 14.36
C ALA A 69 -6.81 -6.10 15.35
N PRO A 70 -6.51 -5.64 16.57
CA PRO A 70 -7.54 -5.26 17.55
C PRO A 70 -8.55 -4.27 16.98
N GLU A 71 -9.82 -4.39 17.39
CA GLU A 71 -10.90 -3.51 16.91
C GLU A 71 -10.70 -2.03 17.28
N SER A 72 -9.97 -1.76 18.36
CA SER A 72 -9.61 -0.40 18.80
C SER A 72 -8.47 0.24 17.98
N ALA A 73 -7.91 -0.45 17.00
CA ALA A 73 -6.81 0.05 16.16
C ALA A 73 -7.20 0.13 14.69
N SER A 74 -6.90 1.27 14.07
CA SER A 74 -6.99 1.40 12.61
C SER A 74 -5.77 0.75 11.96
N VAL A 75 -5.98 0.04 10.86
CA VAL A 75 -4.92 -0.64 10.11
C VAL A 75 -4.74 0.03 8.76
N ILE A 76 -3.51 0.39 8.44
CA ILE A 76 -3.15 1.01 7.16
C ILE A 76 -2.07 0.15 6.52
N PHE A 77 -2.41 -0.54 5.43
CA PHE A 77 -1.43 -1.15 4.55
C PHE A 77 -1.11 -0.19 3.41
N ALA A 78 0.16 0.08 3.15
CA ALA A 78 0.61 0.83 1.98
C ALA A 78 1.90 0.22 1.44
N GLY A 79 1.91 -0.19 0.18
CA GLY A 79 3.10 -0.81 -0.43
C GLY A 79 2.92 -1.18 -1.90
N ASP A 80 4.00 -1.68 -2.50
CA ASP A 80 4.00 -2.23 -3.85
C ASP A 80 3.37 -3.61 -3.84
N THR A 81 2.13 -3.68 -4.31
CA THR A 81 1.38 -4.93 -4.37
C THR A 81 1.68 -5.75 -5.61
N ASN A 82 2.29 -5.17 -6.66
CA ASN A 82 2.45 -5.80 -7.98
C ASN A 82 1.13 -6.34 -8.60
N LEU A 83 -0.03 -5.98 -8.03
CA LEU A 83 -1.33 -6.57 -8.36
C LEU A 83 -1.84 -6.11 -9.71
N ARG A 84 -2.57 -7.02 -10.36
CA ARG A 84 -3.53 -6.68 -11.42
C ARG A 84 -4.92 -6.73 -10.82
N ASP A 85 -5.83 -5.91 -11.34
CA ASP A 85 -7.18 -5.81 -10.77
C ASP A 85 -7.92 -7.16 -10.77
N GLU A 86 -7.72 -7.99 -11.79
CA GLU A 86 -8.27 -9.36 -11.83
C GLU A 86 -7.80 -10.27 -10.69
N GLU A 87 -6.62 -10.02 -10.09
CA GLU A 87 -6.06 -10.84 -9.02
C GLU A 87 -6.74 -10.56 -7.68
N VAL A 88 -7.17 -9.31 -7.47
CA VAL A 88 -8.00 -8.95 -6.31
C VAL A 88 -9.34 -9.66 -6.39
N THR A 89 -9.99 -9.63 -7.55
CA THR A 89 -11.26 -10.35 -7.78
C THR A 89 -11.10 -11.86 -7.57
N LYS A 90 -10.02 -12.48 -8.08
CA LYS A 90 -9.72 -13.92 -7.86
C LYS A 90 -9.45 -14.27 -6.39
N CYS A 91 -9.09 -13.30 -5.56
CA CYS A 91 -8.95 -13.48 -4.11
C CYS A 91 -10.28 -13.32 -3.34
N GLY A 92 -11.39 -13.05 -4.03
CA GLY A 92 -12.70 -12.78 -3.41
C GLY A 92 -12.97 -11.30 -3.12
N GLY A 93 -12.12 -10.39 -3.62
CA GLY A 93 -12.24 -8.96 -3.34
C GLY A 93 -11.61 -8.56 -2.00
N LEU A 94 -11.83 -7.30 -1.62
CA LEU A 94 -11.55 -6.81 -0.26
C LEU A 94 -12.76 -7.13 0.64
N SER A 95 -12.51 -7.42 1.91
CA SER A 95 -13.60 -7.61 2.88
C SER A 95 -14.35 -6.29 3.14
N ASN A 96 -15.61 -6.34 3.58
CA ASN A 96 -16.49 -5.16 3.69
C ASN A 96 -15.94 -4.01 4.55
N ASN A 97 -15.05 -4.29 5.49
CA ASN A 97 -14.42 -3.31 6.38
C ASN A 97 -12.99 -2.89 5.93
N ILE A 98 -12.50 -3.39 4.78
CA ILE A 98 -11.24 -2.96 4.17
C ILE A 98 -11.55 -2.23 2.87
N LEU A 99 -11.12 -0.97 2.78
CA LEU A 99 -11.23 -0.17 1.56
C LEU A 99 -9.89 -0.05 0.84
N ASP A 100 -9.93 0.10 -0.49
CA ASP A 100 -8.84 0.64 -1.31
C ASP A 100 -9.01 2.15 -1.39
N VAL A 101 -7.98 2.91 -0.99
CA VAL A 101 -8.06 4.39 -0.92
C VAL A 101 -8.34 5.02 -2.29
N TRP A 102 -7.73 4.50 -3.36
CA TRP A 102 -7.96 5.05 -4.70
C TRP A 102 -9.39 4.78 -5.16
N GLU A 103 -9.94 3.62 -4.84
CA GLU A 103 -11.35 3.31 -5.14
C GLU A 103 -12.31 4.15 -4.30
N TYR A 104 -12.03 4.31 -3.00
CA TYR A 104 -12.82 5.12 -2.08
C TYR A 104 -12.91 6.58 -2.52
N LEU A 105 -11.82 7.17 -3.01
CA LEU A 105 -11.77 8.55 -3.49
C LEU A 105 -12.37 8.74 -4.90
N GLY A 106 -13.12 7.76 -5.41
CA GLY A 106 -13.80 7.88 -6.71
C GLY A 106 -12.90 7.60 -7.91
N LYS A 107 -11.84 6.81 -7.74
CA LYS A 107 -10.95 6.35 -8.82
C LYS A 107 -10.30 7.51 -9.61
N PRO A 108 -9.69 8.50 -8.92
CA PRO A 108 -9.15 9.70 -9.58
C PRO A 108 -8.07 9.34 -10.59
N LYS A 109 -8.17 9.93 -11.79
CA LYS A 109 -7.32 9.56 -12.94
C LYS A 109 -5.88 10.06 -12.82
N HIS A 110 -5.66 11.20 -12.18
CA HIS A 110 -4.33 11.82 -12.07
C HIS A 110 -3.33 10.97 -11.26
N CYS A 111 -3.82 10.07 -10.40
CA CYS A 111 -2.98 9.17 -9.61
C CYS A 111 -3.30 7.68 -9.82
N GLN A 112 -3.92 7.32 -10.94
CA GLN A 112 -4.32 5.92 -11.21
C GLN A 112 -3.11 5.00 -11.42
N TYR A 113 -2.09 5.44 -12.17
CA TYR A 113 -0.94 4.60 -12.53
C TYR A 113 0.29 5.03 -11.74
N THR A 114 0.82 4.10 -10.95
CA THR A 114 2.00 4.33 -10.10
C THR A 114 3.27 3.76 -10.72
N TRP A 115 3.13 2.97 -11.78
CA TRP A 115 4.23 2.53 -12.63
C TRP A 115 3.80 2.68 -14.09
N ASP A 116 4.52 3.51 -14.85
CA ASP A 116 4.16 3.90 -16.22
C ASP A 116 5.42 4.09 -17.07
N THR A 117 5.70 3.14 -17.96
CA THR A 117 6.89 3.16 -18.82
C THR A 117 6.83 4.19 -19.95
N GLN A 118 5.64 4.76 -20.24
CA GLN A 118 5.51 5.86 -21.19
C GLN A 118 6.03 7.17 -20.60
N MET A 119 5.75 7.40 -19.32
CA MET A 119 6.15 8.63 -18.62
C MET A 119 7.49 8.48 -17.90
N ASN A 120 7.81 7.28 -17.43
CA ASN A 120 9.01 6.98 -16.68
C ASN A 120 10.00 6.14 -17.51
N SER A 121 11.14 6.75 -17.86
CA SER A 121 12.17 6.13 -18.70
C SER A 121 13.23 5.36 -17.91
N ASN A 122 13.12 5.24 -16.59
CA ASN A 122 14.22 4.74 -15.75
C ASN A 122 14.66 3.31 -16.10
N LEU A 123 13.74 2.46 -16.54
CA LEU A 123 14.04 1.06 -16.91
C LEU A 123 14.41 0.89 -18.40
N GLY A 124 14.29 1.94 -19.22
CA GLY A 124 14.58 1.85 -20.66
C GLY A 124 13.69 0.86 -21.43
N ILE A 125 12.50 0.52 -20.92
CA ILE A 125 11.59 -0.44 -21.54
C ILE A 125 10.96 0.19 -22.80
N PRO A 126 11.18 -0.36 -24.02
CA PRO A 126 10.70 0.22 -25.27
C PRO A 126 9.25 -0.19 -25.57
N ALA A 127 8.38 -0.20 -24.56
CA ALA A 127 6.98 -0.57 -24.68
C ALA A 127 6.14 0.19 -23.66
N ILE A 128 4.91 0.58 -24.03
CA ILE A 128 3.99 1.27 -23.13
C ILE A 128 3.28 0.25 -22.24
N ARG A 129 3.51 0.35 -20.93
CA ARG A 129 2.90 -0.47 -19.89
C ARG A 129 2.57 0.43 -18.71
N LYS A 130 1.35 0.33 -18.20
CA LYS A 130 0.86 1.13 -17.07
C LYS A 130 0.17 0.24 -16.06
N HIS A 131 0.54 0.36 -14.80
CA HIS A 131 -0.02 -0.44 -13.72
C HIS A 131 -0.22 0.39 -12.44
N ARG A 132 -1.24 0.00 -11.69
CA ARG A 132 -1.51 0.47 -10.33
C ARG A 132 -0.96 -0.57 -9.34
N PHE A 133 0.36 -0.62 -9.28
CA PHE A 133 1.07 -1.60 -8.44
C PHE A 133 1.10 -1.15 -6.99
N ASP A 134 1.32 0.13 -6.74
CA ASP A 134 1.36 0.71 -5.41
C ASP A 134 -0.08 1.00 -4.97
N ARG A 135 -0.48 0.44 -3.83
CA ARG A 135 -1.85 0.54 -3.32
C ARG A 135 -1.85 0.83 -1.82
N ILE A 136 -2.95 1.43 -1.36
CA ILE A 136 -3.19 1.71 0.04
C ILE A 136 -4.53 1.08 0.43
N PHE A 137 -4.50 0.19 1.41
CA PHE A 137 -5.69 -0.44 1.98
C PHE A 137 -5.87 0.00 3.43
N ILE A 138 -7.10 0.29 3.84
CA ILE A 138 -7.41 0.73 5.19
C ILE A 138 -8.52 -0.14 5.78
N ARG A 139 -8.29 -0.62 7.00
CA ARG A 139 -9.34 -1.10 7.90
C ARG A 139 -9.49 -0.09 9.02
N ALA A 140 -10.61 0.64 9.07
CA ALA A 140 -10.86 1.53 10.20
C ALA A 140 -10.99 0.71 11.50
N ALA A 141 -10.66 1.32 12.64
CA ALA A 141 -11.06 0.81 13.95
C ALA A 141 -12.59 0.64 13.99
N ALA A 142 -13.13 -0.25 14.82
CA ALA A 142 -14.57 -0.31 15.10
C ALA A 142 -14.94 0.55 16.32
N GLU A 143 -13.97 0.84 17.18
CA GLU A 143 -14.13 1.65 18.39
C GLU A 143 -13.17 2.83 18.38
N GLY A 144 -13.63 4.00 18.85
CA GLY A 144 -12.82 5.21 18.95
C GLY A 144 -12.64 5.93 17.62
N GLY A 145 -11.48 6.58 17.44
CA GLY A 145 -11.23 7.41 16.26
C GLY A 145 -11.06 6.58 14.98
N HIS A 146 -11.78 6.95 13.92
CA HIS A 146 -11.73 6.28 12.61
C HIS A 146 -10.93 7.10 11.60
N VAL A 147 -10.12 6.41 10.80
CA VAL A 147 -9.28 7.03 9.77
C VAL A 147 -10.02 7.10 8.44
N VAL A 148 -10.13 8.30 7.86
CA VAL A 148 -10.84 8.55 6.60
C VAL A 148 -9.93 9.18 5.55
N PRO A 149 -9.80 8.60 4.35
CA PRO A 149 -9.03 9.22 3.27
C PRO A 149 -9.62 10.54 2.77
N GLN A 150 -8.76 11.54 2.62
CA GLN A 150 -9.12 12.87 2.12
C GLN A 150 -8.54 13.16 0.74
N SER A 151 -7.29 12.74 0.48
CA SER A 151 -6.65 12.94 -0.81
C SER A 151 -5.61 11.86 -1.13
N LEU A 152 -5.34 11.67 -2.42
CA LEU A 152 -4.31 10.78 -2.93
C LEU A 152 -3.67 11.40 -4.17
N ASP A 153 -2.36 11.58 -4.14
CA ASP A 153 -1.60 12.26 -5.19
C ASP A 153 -0.29 11.54 -5.50
N LEU A 154 0.22 11.69 -6.73
CA LEU A 154 1.52 11.15 -7.12
C LEU A 154 2.66 12.05 -6.66
N LEU A 155 3.79 11.46 -6.28
CA LEU A 155 5.05 12.13 -5.96
C LEU A 155 6.19 11.60 -6.82
N GLY A 156 7.25 12.40 -6.93
CA GLY A 156 8.49 12.02 -7.62
C GLY A 156 8.39 12.08 -9.13
N LEU A 157 7.50 12.91 -9.67
CA LEU A 157 7.26 13.08 -11.12
C LEU A 157 8.33 13.92 -11.83
N GLU A 158 9.28 14.50 -11.09
CA GLU A 158 10.33 15.36 -11.64
C GLU A 158 11.63 14.58 -11.83
N LYS A 159 12.34 14.88 -12.92
CA LYS A 159 13.69 14.34 -13.13
C LYS A 159 14.68 15.04 -12.20
N LEU A 160 15.60 14.25 -11.69
CA LEU A 160 16.78 14.72 -10.99
C LEU A 160 17.80 15.27 -12.01
N GLU A 161 18.84 15.95 -11.52
CA GLU A 161 19.93 16.49 -12.35
C GLU A 161 20.61 15.45 -13.24
N CYS A 162 20.61 14.18 -12.83
CA CYS A 162 21.14 13.06 -13.63
C CYS A 162 20.23 12.64 -14.79
N GLY A 163 19.12 13.36 -15.05
CA GLY A 163 18.20 13.10 -16.15
C GLY A 163 17.24 11.92 -15.93
N ARG A 164 17.23 11.32 -14.74
CA ARG A 164 16.38 10.20 -14.33
C ARG A 164 15.36 10.62 -13.28
N PHE A 165 14.27 9.88 -13.18
CA PHE A 165 13.32 10.04 -12.08
C PHE A 165 13.88 9.41 -10.79
N PRO A 166 13.37 9.75 -9.59
CA PRO A 166 13.81 9.17 -8.33
C PRO A 166 13.68 7.64 -8.27
N SER A 167 12.66 7.09 -8.94
CA SER A 167 12.38 5.65 -9.06
C SER A 167 11.70 5.41 -10.41
N ASP A 168 11.62 4.15 -10.85
CA ASP A 168 10.74 3.73 -11.94
C ASP A 168 9.25 3.70 -11.53
N HIS A 169 8.97 3.76 -10.22
CA HIS A 169 7.65 4.00 -9.66
C HIS A 169 7.46 5.48 -9.28
N TRP A 170 6.20 5.91 -9.29
CA TRP A 170 5.73 7.13 -8.65
C TRP A 170 5.34 6.84 -7.20
N GLY A 171 5.70 7.74 -6.29
CA GLY A 171 5.24 7.65 -4.90
C GLY A 171 3.77 8.02 -4.77
N LEU A 172 3.11 7.52 -3.73
CA LEU A 172 1.77 7.96 -3.33
C LEU A 172 1.84 8.82 -2.07
N LEU A 173 1.27 10.01 -2.12
CA LEU A 173 0.97 10.83 -0.95
C LEU A 173 -0.50 10.71 -0.62
N CYS A 174 -0.80 10.13 0.53
CA CYS A 174 -2.17 9.99 1.03
C CYS A 174 -2.37 10.85 2.26
N ARG A 175 -3.43 11.66 2.27
CA ARG A 175 -3.87 12.41 3.44
C ARG A 175 -5.07 11.73 4.05
N LEU A 176 -5.00 11.51 5.36
CA LEU A 176 -6.03 10.85 6.14
C LEU A 176 -6.42 11.77 7.30
N ASP A 177 -7.71 11.90 7.54
CA ASP A 177 -8.21 12.52 8.77
C ASP A 177 -8.53 11.44 9.79
N VAL A 178 -8.39 11.79 11.07
CA VAL A 178 -8.87 10.97 12.17
C VAL A 178 -10.12 11.65 12.72
N ILE A 179 -11.26 10.99 12.56
CA ILE A 179 -12.56 11.45 13.07
C ILE A 179 -12.76 10.80 14.43
N LEU A 180 -12.94 11.62 15.47
CA LEU A 180 -13.17 11.20 16.86
C LEU A 180 -14.65 10.91 17.14
#